data_AF-A0A3M8SSA2-F1
#
_entry.id   AF-A0A3M8SSA2-F1
#
_cell.length_a   1.000
_cell.length_b   1.000
_cell.length_c   1.000
_cell.angle_alpha   90.00
_cell.angle_beta   90.00
_cell.angle_gamma   90.00
#
_symmetry.space_group_name_H-M   'P 1'
#
loop_
_entity.id
_entity.type
_entity.pdbx_description
1 polymer ?
#
loop_
_entity_poly.entity_id
_entity_poly.type
_entity_poly.pdbx_seq_one_letter_code
_entity_poly.pdbx_strand_id
1 'polypeptide(L)'
;MRFLLLALTLMSVPSALAAEHGLDEAIVSIAKATGLSHQFGSRCGIDAGLLRRHKAKFEVEANAANATLPAGQAVDVNGEFQVGADEGNRFYDSVGDASHRAMLCQQFTVQITQMVSSPGVLTLPTRGMPPR
;
A
#
# COMPACT_ATOMS: atom_id res chain seq x y z
N MET A 1 44.08 28.32 4.28
CA MET A 1 42.81 28.28 3.52
C MET A 1 42.29 26.87 3.61
N ARG A 2 41.12 26.71 4.22
CA ARG A 2 40.63 25.50 4.90
C ARG A 2 39.24 25.20 4.32
N PHE A 3 38.96 23.92 4.10
CA PHE A 3 37.66 23.33 3.74
C PHE A 3 37.21 23.39 2.27
N LEU A 4 37.65 22.40 1.50
CA LEU A 4 36.91 21.82 0.39
C LEU A 4 36.98 20.31 0.58
N LEU A 5 35.82 19.62 0.52
CA LEU A 5 35.54 18.18 0.71
C LEU A 5 34.73 17.88 1.98
N LEU A 6 33.46 18.26 1.96
CA LEU A 6 32.43 17.69 2.83
C LEU A 6 31.08 17.69 2.07
N ALA A 7 30.95 16.82 1.07
CA ALA A 7 29.73 16.77 0.24
C ALA A 7 29.37 15.37 -0.27
N LEU A 8 29.72 14.29 0.45
CA LEU A 8 29.44 12.93 -0.05
C LEU A 8 29.25 11.86 1.02
N THR A 9 28.48 12.14 2.09
CA THR A 9 28.15 11.12 3.10
C THR A 9 26.73 11.25 3.66
N LEU A 10 25.71 11.40 2.81
CA LEU A 10 24.30 11.32 3.26
C LEU A 10 23.39 10.45 2.39
N MET A 11 23.97 9.68 1.45
CA MET A 11 23.24 8.70 0.62
C MET A 11 23.63 7.27 1.04
N SER A 12 23.39 6.95 2.30
CA SER A 12 23.43 5.57 2.77
C SER A 12 22.52 5.45 3.99
N VAL A 13 21.22 5.67 3.76
CA VAL A 13 20.21 5.13 4.68
C VAL A 13 20.15 3.63 4.38
N PRO A 14 20.49 2.76 5.33
CA PRO A 14 20.55 1.33 5.10
C PRO A 14 19.15 0.80 4.78
N SER A 15 19.05 0.06 3.67
CA SER A 15 17.88 -0.73 3.25
C SER A 15 17.63 -1.94 4.18
N ALA A 16 17.64 -1.70 5.50
CA ALA A 16 17.61 -2.73 6.54
C ALA A 16 16.38 -2.62 7.46
N LEU A 17 15.23 -2.22 6.90
CA LEU A 17 13.92 -2.26 7.58
C LEU A 17 12.99 -3.33 6.97
N ALA A 18 13.56 -4.36 6.34
CA ALA A 18 12.82 -5.45 5.73
C ALA A 18 12.86 -6.76 6.54
N ALA A 19 13.28 -6.73 7.81
CA ALA A 19 13.56 -7.95 8.58
C ALA A 19 12.90 -8.06 9.97
N GLU A 20 12.02 -7.14 10.39
CA GLU A 20 11.42 -7.21 11.74
C GLU A 20 9.89 -7.31 11.80
N HIS A 21 9.19 -7.23 10.66
CA HIS A 21 7.73 -7.39 10.61
C HIS A 21 7.38 -8.58 9.70
N GLY A 22 6.52 -9.48 10.17
CA GLY A 22 6.19 -10.73 9.48
C GLY A 22 5.47 -10.50 8.14
N LEU A 23 5.51 -11.49 7.25
CA LEU A 23 4.81 -11.42 5.95
C LEU A 23 3.29 -11.25 6.14
N ASP A 24 2.74 -11.82 7.21
CA ASP A 24 1.37 -11.66 7.68
C ASP A 24 1.05 -10.19 8.02
N GLU A 25 1.91 -9.51 8.78
CA GLU A 25 1.74 -8.09 9.11
C GLU A 25 1.80 -7.20 7.85
N ALA A 26 2.66 -7.55 6.90
CA ALA A 26 2.73 -6.86 5.62
C ALA A 26 1.42 -7.02 4.82
N ILE A 27 0.84 -8.24 4.79
CA ILE A 27 -0.46 -8.49 4.15
C ILE A 27 -1.57 -7.68 4.82
N VAL A 28 -1.62 -7.68 6.16
CA VAL A 28 -2.60 -6.88 6.94
C VAL A 28 -2.50 -5.40 6.62
N SER A 29 -1.28 -4.84 6.67
CA SER A 29 -1.03 -3.41 6.41
C SER A 29 -1.51 -2.99 5.02
N ILE A 30 -1.22 -3.82 4.01
CA ILE A 30 -1.54 -3.51 2.62
C ILE A 30 -3.03 -3.74 2.35
N ALA A 31 -3.67 -4.71 3.01
CA ALA A 31 -5.12 -4.89 2.98
C ALA A 31 -5.84 -3.63 3.49
N LYS A 32 -5.44 -3.14 4.67
CA LYS A 32 -6.00 -1.91 5.26
C LYS A 32 -5.77 -0.69 4.38
N ALA A 33 -4.53 -0.49 3.92
CA ALA A 33 -4.21 0.64 3.04
C ALA A 33 -5.01 0.60 1.72
N THR A 34 -5.21 -0.60 1.15
CA THR A 34 -6.03 -0.79 -0.06
C THR A 34 -7.50 -0.50 0.23
N GLY A 35 -8.04 -0.99 1.34
CA GLY A 35 -9.40 -0.69 1.79
C GLY A 35 -9.63 0.81 1.95
N LEU A 36 -8.71 1.48 2.65
CA LEU A 36 -8.75 2.92 2.90
C LEU A 36 -8.76 3.70 1.59
N SER A 37 -7.78 3.45 0.72
CA SER A 37 -7.68 4.13 -0.57
C SER A 37 -8.86 3.86 -1.48
N HIS A 38 -9.37 2.63 -1.50
CA HIS A 38 -10.56 2.27 -2.26
C HIS A 38 -11.79 3.04 -1.77
N GLN A 39 -12.05 3.04 -0.46
CA GLN A 39 -13.24 3.67 0.08
C GLN A 39 -13.17 5.20 0.02
N PHE A 40 -12.02 5.79 0.37
CA PHE A 40 -11.80 7.22 0.22
C PHE A 40 -11.97 7.64 -1.25
N GLY A 41 -11.38 6.87 -2.17
CA GLY A 41 -11.53 7.07 -3.61
C GLY A 41 -12.98 7.01 -4.10
N SER A 42 -13.76 6.05 -3.59
CA SER A 42 -15.19 5.94 -3.86
C SER A 42 -15.95 7.21 -3.42
N ARG A 43 -15.67 7.71 -2.21
CA ARG A 43 -16.25 8.96 -1.68
C ARG A 43 -15.83 10.20 -2.48
N CYS A 44 -14.66 10.15 -3.10
CA CYS A 44 -14.15 11.17 -4.03
C CYS A 44 -14.73 11.07 -5.45
N GLY A 45 -15.54 10.05 -5.76
CA GLY A 45 -16.14 9.87 -7.08
C GLY A 45 -15.17 9.32 -8.14
N ILE A 46 -14.11 8.61 -7.74
CA ILE A 46 -13.21 7.91 -8.66
C ILE A 46 -14.00 6.85 -9.45
N ASP A 47 -13.63 6.63 -10.71
CA ASP A 47 -14.22 5.59 -11.56
C ASP A 47 -14.29 4.23 -10.85
N ALA A 48 -15.51 3.69 -10.75
CA ALA A 48 -15.76 2.40 -10.12
C ALA A 48 -15.02 1.26 -10.82
N GLY A 49 -14.77 1.38 -12.14
CA GLY A 49 -13.96 0.41 -12.88
C GLY A 49 -12.50 0.38 -12.39
N LEU A 50 -11.89 1.55 -12.19
CA LEU A 50 -10.55 1.70 -11.65
C LEU A 50 -10.45 1.18 -10.22
N LEU A 51 -11.41 1.51 -9.35
CA LEU A 51 -11.44 1.02 -7.97
C LEU A 51 -11.58 -0.51 -7.90
N ARG A 52 -12.40 -1.12 -8.76
CA ARG A 52 -12.48 -2.59 -8.88
C ARG A 52 -11.15 -3.20 -9.29
N ARG A 53 -10.44 -2.62 -10.26
CA ARG A 53 -9.12 -3.12 -10.69
C ARG A 53 -8.08 -2.97 -9.59
N HIS A 54 -8.11 -1.86 -8.85
CA HIS A 54 -7.24 -1.62 -7.70
C HIS A 54 -7.40 -2.71 -6.63
N LYS A 55 -8.64 -2.96 -6.21
CA LYS A 55 -8.96 -4.02 -5.27
C LYS A 55 -8.54 -5.39 -5.80
N ALA A 56 -8.95 -5.75 -7.02
CA ALA A 56 -8.67 -7.06 -7.60
C ALA A 56 -7.17 -7.33 -7.73
N LYS A 57 -6.39 -6.34 -8.13
CA LYS A 57 -4.93 -6.46 -8.23
C LYS A 57 -4.33 -6.78 -6.86
N PHE A 58 -4.70 -6.02 -5.83
CA PHE A 58 -4.24 -6.27 -4.48
C PHE A 58 -4.68 -7.66 -3.97
N GLU A 59 -5.94 -8.05 -4.16
CA GLU A 59 -6.43 -9.36 -3.72
C GLU A 59 -5.64 -10.52 -4.32
N VAL A 60 -5.30 -10.45 -5.62
CA VAL A 60 -4.46 -11.47 -6.27
C VAL A 60 -3.10 -11.59 -5.59
N GLU A 61 -2.45 -10.46 -5.33
CA GLU A 61 -1.12 -10.44 -4.73
C GLU A 61 -1.15 -10.85 -3.26
N ALA A 62 -2.12 -10.35 -2.49
CA ALA A 62 -2.31 -10.67 -1.09
C ALA A 62 -2.63 -12.15 -0.89
N ASN A 63 -3.50 -12.73 -1.72
CA ASN A 63 -3.79 -14.16 -1.66
C ASN A 63 -2.57 -15.01 -2.03
N ALA A 64 -1.76 -14.57 -3.01
CA ALA A 64 -0.51 -15.25 -3.34
C ALA A 64 0.48 -15.21 -2.18
N ALA A 65 0.62 -14.07 -1.49
CA ALA A 65 1.44 -13.96 -0.29
C ALA A 65 0.87 -14.76 0.90
N ASN A 66 -0.45 -14.75 1.08
CA ASN A 66 -1.13 -15.48 2.15
C ASN A 66 -0.96 -17.00 2.00
N ALA A 67 -0.87 -17.51 0.77
CA ALA A 67 -0.63 -18.92 0.48
C ALA A 67 0.78 -19.40 0.84
N THR A 68 1.74 -18.50 1.08
CA THR A 68 3.09 -18.87 1.51
C THR A 68 3.26 -18.87 3.03
N LEU A 69 2.25 -18.40 3.77
CA LEU A 69 2.28 -18.39 5.23
C LEU A 69 2.15 -19.81 5.80
N PRO A 70 2.79 -20.08 6.95
CA PRO A 70 2.56 -21.31 7.71
C PRO A 70 1.09 -21.54 8.04
N ALA A 71 0.70 -22.81 8.15
CA ALA A 71 -0.66 -23.17 8.55
C ALA A 71 -1.03 -22.50 9.90
N GLY A 72 -2.22 -21.89 9.95
CA GLY A 72 -2.70 -21.15 11.12
C GLY A 72 -2.26 -19.68 11.19
N GLN A 73 -1.46 -19.20 10.25
CA GLN A 73 -1.05 -17.77 10.15
C GLN A 73 -1.72 -17.03 8.98
N ALA A 74 -2.64 -17.68 8.27
CA ALA A 74 -3.34 -17.06 7.15
C ALA A 74 -4.13 -15.83 7.63
N VAL A 75 -3.94 -14.71 6.92
CA VAL A 75 -4.62 -13.45 7.15
C VAL A 75 -5.99 -13.46 6.47
N ASP A 76 -7.01 -12.95 7.15
CA ASP A 76 -8.30 -12.63 6.51
C ASP A 76 -8.17 -11.32 5.72
N VAL A 77 -7.69 -11.42 4.48
CA VAL A 77 -7.46 -10.28 3.59
C VAL A 77 -8.72 -9.44 3.40
N ASN A 78 -9.91 -10.07 3.32
CA ASN A 78 -11.18 -9.36 3.14
C ASN A 78 -11.61 -8.63 4.41
N GLY A 79 -11.45 -9.27 5.57
CA GLY A 79 -11.69 -8.63 6.86
C GLY A 79 -10.82 -7.39 7.05
N GLU A 80 -9.52 -7.50 6.79
CA GLU A 80 -8.58 -6.38 6.93
C GLU A 80 -8.81 -5.27 5.89
N PHE A 81 -9.21 -5.64 4.67
CA PHE A 81 -9.67 -4.67 3.68
C PHE A 81 -10.89 -3.88 4.19
N GLN A 82 -11.85 -4.55 4.82
CA GLN A 82 -13.04 -3.87 5.35
C GLN A 82 -12.69 -2.92 6.49
N VAL A 83 -11.76 -3.30 7.39
CA VAL A 83 -11.23 -2.40 8.43
C VAL A 83 -10.67 -1.12 7.81
N GLY A 84 -9.83 -1.27 6.78
CA GLY A 84 -9.29 -0.14 6.02
C GLY A 84 -10.38 0.71 5.35
N ALA A 85 -11.39 0.08 4.76
CA ALA A 85 -12.51 0.78 4.14
C ALA A 85 -13.26 1.65 5.15
N ASP A 86 -13.54 1.12 6.33
CA ASP A 86 -14.19 1.88 7.41
C ASP A 86 -13.33 3.06 7.86
N GLU A 87 -12.00 2.89 7.95
CA GLU A 87 -11.07 4.00 8.18
C GLU A 87 -11.10 5.03 7.05
N GLY A 88 -11.20 4.61 5.79
CA GLY A 88 -11.34 5.50 4.64
C GLY A 88 -12.60 6.37 4.70
N ASN A 89 -13.72 5.82 5.17
CA ASN A 89 -14.94 6.59 5.44
C ASN A 89 -14.70 7.64 6.52
N ARG A 90 -14.16 7.22 7.68
CA ARG A 90 -13.86 8.14 8.81
C ARG A 90 -12.89 9.24 8.39
N PHE A 91 -11.88 8.91 7.60
CA PHE A 91 -10.91 9.87 7.10
C PHE A 91 -11.54 10.87 6.14
N TYR A 92 -12.37 10.42 5.19
CA TYR A 92 -13.09 11.34 4.30
C TYR A 92 -13.96 12.33 5.08
N ASP A 93 -14.69 11.83 6.09
CA ASP A 93 -15.57 12.65 6.90
C ASP A 93 -14.81 13.59 7.84
N SER A 94 -13.59 13.23 8.27
CA SER A 94 -12.75 14.07 9.13
C SER A 94 -12.08 15.23 8.39
N VAL A 95 -11.93 15.15 7.06
CA VAL A 95 -11.42 16.26 6.23
C VAL A 95 -12.53 17.31 6.08
N GLY A 96 -12.66 18.19 7.07
CA GLY A 96 -13.72 19.20 7.15
C GLY A 96 -13.62 20.33 6.12
N ASP A 97 -12.43 20.58 5.55
CA ASP A 97 -12.24 21.61 4.54
C ASP A 97 -12.40 21.07 3.10
N ALA A 98 -13.22 21.75 2.30
CA ALA A 98 -13.54 21.31 0.95
C ALA A 98 -12.34 21.40 0.00
N SER A 99 -11.46 22.39 0.16
CA SER A 99 -10.29 22.56 -0.70
C SER A 99 -9.23 21.50 -0.43
N HIS A 100 -9.00 21.18 0.84
CA HIS A 100 -8.11 20.12 1.26
C HIS A 100 -8.64 18.75 0.82
N ARG A 101 -9.95 18.54 0.94
CA ARG A 101 -10.60 17.31 0.44
C ARG A 101 -10.41 17.13 -1.05
N ALA A 102 -10.60 18.18 -1.86
CA ALA A 102 -10.39 18.11 -3.30
C ALA A 102 -8.94 17.73 -3.65
N MET A 103 -7.95 18.28 -2.93
CA MET A 103 -6.54 17.95 -3.11
C MET A 103 -6.26 16.47 -2.78
N LEU A 104 -6.77 15.97 -1.65
CA LEU A 104 -6.63 14.56 -1.27
C LEU A 104 -7.30 13.65 -2.31
N CYS A 105 -8.50 14.00 -2.79
CA CYS A 105 -9.17 13.24 -3.84
C CYS A 105 -8.33 13.13 -5.12
N GLN A 106 -7.66 14.21 -5.54
CA GLN A 106 -6.73 14.17 -6.67
C GLN A 106 -5.52 13.27 -6.39
N GLN A 107 -4.94 13.35 -5.19
CA GLN A 107 -3.81 12.52 -4.80
C GLN A 107 -4.16 11.03 -4.80
N PHE A 108 -5.28 10.64 -4.21
CA PHE A 108 -5.76 9.25 -4.23
C PHE A 108 -6.05 8.77 -5.65
N THR A 109 -6.59 9.64 -6.52
CA THR A 109 -6.81 9.29 -7.94
C THR A 109 -5.52 8.95 -8.65
N VAL A 110 -4.48 9.78 -8.49
CA VAL A 110 -3.15 9.54 -9.08
C VAL A 110 -2.54 8.27 -8.50
N GLN A 111 -2.57 8.12 -7.18
CA GLN A 111 -1.99 6.96 -6.49
C GLN A 111 -2.65 5.65 -6.94
N ILE A 112 -3.98 5.59 -6.96
CA ILE A 112 -4.73 4.39 -7.40
C ILE A 112 -4.44 4.08 -8.88
N THR A 113 -4.38 5.11 -9.72
CA THR A 113 -4.05 4.92 -11.15
C THR A 113 -2.65 4.30 -11.30
N GLN A 114 -1.66 4.84 -10.59
CA GLN A 114 -0.30 4.29 -10.61
C GLN A 114 -0.26 2.86 -10.08
N MET A 115 -0.92 2.59 -8.95
CA MET A 115 -0.98 1.23 -8.37
C MET A 115 -1.62 0.23 -9.32
N VAL A 116 -2.65 0.61 -10.09
CA VAL A 116 -3.25 -0.28 -11.09
C VAL A 116 -2.34 -0.47 -12.31
N SER A 117 -1.62 0.56 -12.72
CA SER A 117 -0.76 0.54 -13.92
C SER A 117 0.62 -0.10 -13.71
N SER A 118 1.13 -0.16 -12.48
CA SER A 118 2.43 -0.79 -12.18
C SER A 118 2.35 -2.32 -12.18
N PRO A 119 3.43 -3.05 -12.52
CA PRO A 119 3.50 -4.50 -12.32
C PRO A 119 3.84 -4.81 -10.84
N GLY A 120 2.85 -5.18 -10.04
CA GLY A 120 3.02 -5.47 -8.60
C GLY A 120 2.71 -4.30 -7.65
N VAL A 121 1.96 -4.52 -6.58
CA VAL A 121 1.88 -3.68 -5.35
C VAL A 121 2.74 -4.32 -4.24
N LEU A 122 2.68 -5.65 -4.13
CA LEU A 122 3.59 -6.52 -3.38
C LEU A 122 4.77 -6.91 -4.26
N THR A 123 5.67 -5.97 -4.55
CA THR A 123 7.02 -6.36 -4.96
C THR A 123 7.76 -6.90 -3.73
N LEU A 124 7.37 -8.10 -3.28
CA LEU A 124 8.19 -8.87 -2.37
C LEU A 124 9.55 -9.03 -3.06
N PRO A 125 10.68 -8.69 -2.40
CA PRO A 125 11.99 -8.92 -2.98
C PRO A 125 12.19 -10.43 -3.12
N THR A 126 11.85 -11.01 -4.27
CA THR A 126 12.22 -12.37 -4.66
C THR A 126 13.70 -12.47 -5.07
N ARG A 127 14.57 -11.66 -4.47
CA ARG A 127 16.02 -11.83 -4.56
C ARG A 127 16.49 -12.63 -3.36
N GLY A 128 16.49 -13.95 -3.49
CA GLY A 128 17.14 -14.80 -2.49
C GLY A 128 17.01 -16.32 -2.58
N MET A 129 16.23 -16.90 -3.50
CA MET A 129 16.27 -18.37 -3.69
C MET A 129 17.22 -18.72 -4.85
N PRO A 130 18.40 -19.32 -4.58
CA PRO A 130 19.20 -19.92 -5.63
C PRO A 130 18.43 -21.10 -6.25
N PRO A 131 18.52 -21.32 -7.57
CA PRO A 131 17.95 -22.50 -8.19
C PRO A 131 18.62 -23.76 -7.62
N ARG A 132 17.80 -24.76 -7.28
CA ARG A 132 18.28 -26.14 -7.13
C ARG A 132 18.40 -26.79 -8.49
#